data_AF-A0A9P6SLV4-F1
#
_entry.id   AF-A0A9P6SLV4-F1
#
_cell.length_a   1.000
_cell.length_b   1.000
_cell.length_c   1.000
_cell.angle_alpha   90.00
_cell.angle_beta   90.00
_cell.angle_gamma   90.00
#
_symmetry.space_group_name_H-M   'P 1'
#
loop_
_entity.id
_entity.type
_entity.pdbx_description
1 polymer ?
#
loop_
_entity_poly.entity_id
_entity_poly.type
_entity_poly.pdbx_seq_one_letter_code
_entity_poly.pdbx_strand_id
1 'polypeptide(L)'
;MLSSLPSSSAEFRKVLYTGLYSQVVLMTIPVGGDIGDEVHTVDQALTFTSGTGKATINGKDQDVKAGDLMVVPAGTQHQFVNTGPTPLILYTIYSPAEHNSTTVHHTKEQGDKEEEDGIDEAPEWAEKSKEENEKAGLVKLSGKY
;
A
#
# COMPACT_ATOMS: atom_id res chain seq x y z
N MET A 1 -14.81 -5.74 9.53
CA MET A 1 -14.14 -6.93 8.97
C MET A 1 -13.97 -6.69 7.49
N LEU A 2 -12.74 -6.78 6.97
CA LEU A 2 -12.47 -6.79 5.53
C LEU A 2 -12.81 -8.19 5.00
N SER A 3 -13.81 -8.31 4.13
CA SER A 3 -14.37 -9.59 3.66
C SER A 3 -13.95 -9.97 2.24
N SER A 4 -13.11 -9.17 1.57
CA SER A 4 -12.58 -9.49 0.25
C SER A 4 -11.14 -9.98 0.36
N LEU A 5 -10.91 -11.27 0.09
CA LEU A 5 -9.61 -11.69 -0.45
C LEU A 5 -9.56 -11.08 -1.86
N PRO A 6 -8.66 -10.12 -2.14
CA PRO A 6 -8.70 -9.45 -3.42
C PRO A 6 -8.02 -10.35 -4.46
N SER A 7 -8.75 -11.30 -5.01
CA SER A 7 -8.39 -11.92 -6.28
C SER A 7 -9.04 -11.20 -7.46
N SER A 8 -9.81 -10.13 -7.20
CA SER A 8 -10.35 -9.23 -8.21
C SER A 8 -10.63 -7.84 -7.65
N SER A 9 -10.19 -6.81 -8.37
CA SER A 9 -10.58 -5.41 -8.21
C SER A 9 -10.34 -4.72 -9.56
N ALA A 10 -11.16 -3.72 -9.89
CA ALA A 10 -10.95 -2.88 -11.08
C ALA A 10 -10.08 -1.64 -10.74
N GLU A 11 -9.92 -1.33 -9.46
CA GLU A 11 -9.20 -0.15 -8.99
C GLU A 11 -7.69 -0.38 -9.06
N PHE A 12 -6.96 0.58 -9.62
CA PHE A 12 -5.51 0.63 -9.56
C PHE A 12 -5.03 0.71 -8.12
N ARG A 13 -5.64 1.59 -7.32
CA ARG A 13 -5.36 1.75 -5.88
C ARG A 13 -6.66 2.01 -5.12
N LYS A 14 -6.86 1.34 -4.00
CA LYS A 14 -7.98 1.59 -3.10
C LYS A 14 -7.57 1.41 -1.65
N VAL A 15 -7.72 2.46 -0.84
CA VAL A 15 -7.53 2.36 0.60
C VAL A 15 -8.69 1.57 1.19
N LEU A 16 -8.36 0.46 1.86
CA LEU A 16 -9.33 -0.41 2.52
C LEU A 16 -9.53 -0.03 3.99
N TYR A 17 -8.45 0.41 4.65
CA TYR A 17 -8.47 0.80 6.04
C TYR A 17 -7.26 1.69 6.36
N THR A 18 -7.49 2.77 7.08
CA THR A 18 -6.41 3.60 7.66
C THR A 18 -6.57 3.61 9.17
N GLY A 19 -5.59 3.02 9.87
CA GLY A 19 -5.51 3.01 11.32
C GLY A 19 -4.63 4.14 11.85
N LEU A 20 -4.27 4.05 13.14
CA LEU A 20 -3.34 4.99 13.77
C LEU A 20 -1.87 4.77 13.38
N TYR A 21 -1.51 3.53 13.03
CA TYR A 21 -0.11 3.12 12.83
C TYR A 21 0.14 2.42 11.50
N SER A 22 -0.92 2.14 10.74
CA SER A 22 -0.82 1.38 9.51
C SER A 22 -1.99 1.64 8.58
N GLN A 23 -1.76 1.52 7.29
CA GLN A 23 -2.79 1.61 6.25
C GLN A 23 -2.77 0.37 5.38
N VAL A 24 -3.96 -0.18 5.11
CA VAL A 24 -4.15 -1.32 4.21
C VAL A 24 -4.72 -0.81 2.89
N VAL A 25 -4.01 -1.09 1.81
CA VAL A 25 -4.36 -0.65 0.46
C VAL A 25 -4.41 -1.85 -0.48
N LEU A 26 -5.42 -1.89 -1.34
CA LEU A 26 -5.55 -2.85 -2.43
C LEU A 26 -5.04 -2.22 -3.72
N MET A 27 -4.25 -2.96 -4.49
CA MET A 27 -3.79 -2.53 -5.80
C MET A 27 -4.01 -3.59 -6.88
N THR A 28 -4.32 -3.11 -8.09
CA THR A 28 -4.43 -3.93 -9.30
C THR A 28 -3.57 -3.33 -10.39
N ILE A 29 -2.52 -4.05 -10.78
CA ILE A 29 -1.63 -3.61 -11.86
C ILE A 29 -2.06 -4.32 -13.15
N PRO A 30 -2.49 -3.58 -14.19
CA PRO A 30 -2.88 -4.18 -15.46
C PRO A 30 -1.71 -4.89 -16.13
N VAL A 31 -2.00 -5.75 -17.11
CA VAL A 31 -0.96 -6.47 -17.87
C VAL A 31 -0.02 -5.46 -18.53
N GLY A 32 1.29 -5.61 -18.28
CA GLY A 32 2.32 -4.70 -18.77
C GLY A 32 2.42 -3.36 -18.04
N GLY A 33 1.58 -3.12 -17.03
CA GLY A 33 1.65 -1.92 -16.18
C GLY A 33 2.60 -2.08 -14.99
N ASP A 34 2.72 -1.01 -14.22
CA ASP A 34 3.54 -0.91 -13.01
C ASP A 34 2.86 -0.05 -11.95
N ILE A 35 3.39 -0.09 -10.72
CA ILE A 35 2.97 0.81 -9.63
C ILE A 35 3.56 2.21 -9.83
N GLY A 36 4.85 2.28 -10.15
CA GLY A 36 5.68 3.48 -10.11
C GLY A 36 7.07 3.14 -9.59
N ASP A 37 8.06 3.99 -9.90
CA ASP A 37 9.38 3.94 -9.26
C ASP A 37 9.34 4.85 -8.02
N GLU A 38 9.26 4.25 -6.84
CA GLU A 38 8.93 4.96 -5.60
C GLU A 38 10.01 4.83 -4.52
N VAL A 39 10.08 5.87 -3.69
CA VAL A 39 10.80 5.90 -2.41
C VAL A 39 9.90 6.64 -1.43
N HIS A 40 9.48 5.98 -0.36
CA HIS A 40 8.69 6.60 0.71
C HIS A 40 9.41 6.49 2.06
N THR A 41 8.96 7.27 3.04
CA THR A 41 9.57 7.36 4.37
C THR A 41 9.01 6.34 5.36
N VAL A 42 8.15 5.43 4.90
CA VAL A 42 7.43 4.45 5.72
C VAL A 42 7.89 3.02 5.38
N ASP A 43 7.67 2.07 6.29
CA ASP A 43 7.85 0.66 5.92
C ASP A 43 6.62 0.18 5.14
N GLN A 44 6.84 -0.67 4.13
CA GLN A 44 5.78 -1.24 3.32
C GLN A 44 5.91 -2.76 3.24
N ALA A 45 4.81 -3.47 3.52
CA ALA A 45 4.72 -4.92 3.34
C ALA A 45 3.65 -5.25 2.29
N LEU A 46 4.01 -5.98 1.25
CA LEU A 46 3.15 -6.32 0.12
C LEU A 46 2.92 -7.82 0.08
N THR A 47 1.67 -8.25 -0.06
CA THR A 47 1.31 -9.65 -0.32
C THR A 47 0.61 -9.77 -1.66
N PHE A 48 1.17 -10.59 -2.54
CA PHE A 48 0.62 -10.82 -3.87
C PHE A 48 -0.46 -11.90 -3.83
N THR A 49 -1.63 -11.61 -4.38
CA THR A 49 -2.80 -12.49 -4.34
C THR A 49 -3.18 -13.04 -5.71
N SER A 50 -2.70 -12.43 -6.80
CA SER A 50 -2.92 -12.88 -8.18
C SER A 50 -1.80 -12.42 -9.10
N GLY A 51 -1.61 -13.14 -10.21
CA GLY A 51 -0.67 -12.77 -11.28
C GLY A 51 0.79 -13.09 -10.97
N THR A 52 1.64 -12.63 -11.89
CA THR A 52 3.10 -12.74 -11.83
C THR A 52 3.71 -11.41 -12.25
N GLY A 53 4.79 -11.02 -11.61
CA GLY A 53 5.46 -9.76 -11.88
C GLY A 53 6.95 -9.83 -11.59
N LYS A 54 7.57 -8.65 -11.70
CA LYS A 54 8.94 -8.41 -11.30
C LYS A 54 8.96 -7.30 -10.26
N ALA A 55 9.64 -7.55 -9.14
CA ALA A 55 9.95 -6.55 -8.15
C ALA A 55 11.42 -6.13 -8.32
N THR A 56 11.68 -4.83 -8.33
CA THR A 56 13.02 -4.26 -8.20
C THR A 56 13.06 -3.58 -6.84
N ILE A 57 13.91 -4.04 -5.91
CA ILE A 57 14.05 -3.43 -4.57
C ILE A 57 15.53 -3.15 -4.33
N ASN A 58 15.88 -1.88 -4.08
CA ASN A 58 17.26 -1.44 -3.92
C ASN A 58 18.16 -1.88 -5.10
N GLY A 59 17.65 -1.71 -6.33
CA GLY A 59 18.33 -2.12 -7.56
C GLY A 59 18.48 -3.64 -7.76
N LYS A 60 17.83 -4.48 -6.95
CA LYS A 60 17.83 -5.94 -7.12
C LYS A 60 16.50 -6.43 -7.66
N ASP A 61 16.56 -7.09 -8.82
CA ASP A 61 15.41 -7.69 -9.47
C ASP A 61 15.11 -9.09 -8.91
N GLN A 62 13.82 -9.38 -8.73
CA GLN A 62 13.31 -10.70 -8.36
C GLN A 62 11.91 -10.90 -8.92
N ASP A 63 11.59 -12.14 -9.29
CA ASP A 63 10.23 -12.50 -9.72
C ASP A 63 9.30 -12.57 -8.50
N VAL A 64 8.05 -12.15 -8.71
CA VAL A 64 6.96 -12.27 -7.73
C VAL A 64 5.76 -12.98 -8.34
N LYS A 65 5.03 -13.74 -7.53
CA LYS A 65 3.78 -14.40 -7.91
C LYS A 65 2.79 -14.43 -6.75
N ALA A 66 1.55 -14.82 -7.05
CA ALA A 66 0.54 -15.09 -6.04
C ALA A 66 1.07 -16.01 -4.91
N GLY A 67 0.93 -15.55 -3.66
CA GLY A 67 1.43 -16.22 -2.46
C GLY A 67 2.75 -15.65 -1.92
N ASP A 68 3.47 -14.85 -2.71
CA ASP A 68 4.71 -14.20 -2.24
C ASP A 68 4.42 -12.99 -1.35
N LEU A 69 5.35 -12.71 -0.44
CA LEU A 69 5.35 -11.54 0.43
C LEU A 69 6.68 -10.80 0.30
N MET A 70 6.61 -9.48 0.18
CA MET A 70 7.76 -8.59 0.09
C MET A 70 7.69 -7.53 1.18
N VAL A 71 8.86 -7.13 1.68
CA VAL A 71 9.00 -6.01 2.62
C VAL A 71 9.98 -5.02 2.04
N VAL A 72 9.54 -3.77 1.95
CA VAL A 72 10.31 -2.62 1.50
C VAL A 72 10.53 -1.72 2.72
N PRO A 73 11.76 -1.63 3.24
CA PRO A 73 12.07 -0.71 4.33
C PRO A 73 11.99 0.75 3.89
N ALA A 74 11.65 1.64 4.81
CA ALA A 74 11.66 3.09 4.60
C ALA A 74 12.95 3.58 3.93
N GLY A 75 12.80 4.49 2.97
CA GLY A 75 13.91 5.06 2.19
C GLY A 75 14.52 4.12 1.14
N THR A 76 13.90 2.96 0.90
CA THR A 76 14.36 2.00 -0.11
C THR A 76 13.63 2.21 -1.42
N GLN A 77 14.37 2.43 -2.51
CA GLN A 77 13.81 2.45 -3.85
C GLN A 77 13.16 1.11 -4.19
N HIS A 78 11.96 1.15 -4.76
CA HIS A 78 11.25 -0.04 -5.18
C HIS A 78 10.34 0.21 -6.38
N GLN A 79 10.14 -0.83 -7.19
CA GLN A 79 9.19 -0.85 -8.30
C GLN A 79 8.60 -2.25 -8.46
N PHE A 80 7.32 -2.33 -8.83
CA PHE A 80 6.64 -3.57 -9.13
C PHE A 80 5.98 -3.48 -10.51
N VAL A 81 6.37 -4.39 -11.42
CA VAL A 81 5.91 -4.43 -12.80
C VAL A 81 5.17 -5.74 -13.05
N ASN A 82 4.02 -5.68 -13.70
CA ASN A 82 3.31 -6.87 -14.15
C ASN A 82 3.94 -7.41 -15.44
N THR A 83 4.59 -8.57 -15.33
CA THR A 83 5.24 -9.28 -16.44
C THR A 83 4.43 -10.48 -16.92
N GLY A 84 3.29 -10.75 -16.29
CA GLY A 84 2.43 -11.89 -16.56
C GLY A 84 1.28 -11.60 -17.54
N PRO A 85 0.52 -12.64 -17.92
CA PRO A 85 -0.63 -12.51 -18.82
C PRO A 85 -1.95 -12.13 -18.10
N THR A 86 -1.93 -11.98 -16.78
CA THR A 86 -3.10 -11.63 -15.96
C THR A 86 -2.78 -10.43 -15.05
N PRO A 87 -3.77 -9.69 -14.56
CA PRO A 87 -3.54 -8.62 -13.58
C PRO A 87 -2.75 -9.12 -12.37
N LEU A 88 -1.74 -8.33 -11.96
CA LEU A 88 -0.99 -8.53 -10.73
C LEU A 88 -1.75 -7.82 -9.63
N ILE A 89 -2.29 -8.59 -8.69
CA ILE A 89 -3.11 -8.08 -7.59
C ILE A 89 -2.37 -8.30 -6.30
N LEU A 90 -2.36 -7.29 -5.45
CA LEU A 90 -1.75 -7.33 -4.14
C LEU A 90 -2.54 -6.48 -3.15
N TYR A 91 -2.38 -6.77 -1.87
CA TYR A 91 -2.60 -5.76 -0.85
C TYR A 91 -1.27 -5.37 -0.23
N THR A 92 -1.16 -4.10 0.12
CA THR A 92 -0.01 -3.53 0.79
C THR A 92 -0.40 -2.95 2.13
N ILE A 93 0.51 -3.03 3.08
CA ILE A 93 0.42 -2.41 4.39
C ILE A 93 1.54 -1.39 4.49
N TYR A 94 1.19 -0.10 4.54
CA TYR A 94 2.11 0.98 4.89
C TYR A 94 2.11 1.16 6.41
N SER A 95 3.26 1.46 7.01
CA SER A 95 3.37 1.81 8.43
C SER A 95 4.37 2.97 8.64
N PRO A 96 3.92 4.22 8.92
CA PRO A 96 2.53 4.71 9.01
C PRO A 96 1.79 4.77 7.65
N ALA A 97 0.64 5.46 7.59
CA ALA A 97 -0.15 5.57 6.35
C ALA A 97 0.59 6.40 5.29
N GLU A 98 0.40 6.06 4.01
CA GLU A 98 1.00 6.80 2.89
C GLU A 98 -0.05 7.66 2.18
N HIS A 99 -1.25 7.12 1.97
CA HIS A 99 -2.30 7.74 1.15
C HIS A 99 -3.41 8.38 2.00
N ASN A 100 -4.23 9.21 1.38
CA ASN A 100 -5.45 9.73 2.00
C ASN A 100 -6.40 8.57 2.37
N SER A 101 -7.02 8.67 3.54
CA SER A 101 -7.87 7.60 4.09
C SER A 101 -9.07 7.18 3.23
N THR A 102 -9.48 8.01 2.27
CA THR A 102 -10.62 7.75 1.37
C THR A 102 -10.21 7.46 -0.07
N THR A 103 -8.91 7.30 -0.34
CA THR A 103 -8.37 7.19 -1.71
C THR A 103 -8.92 6.01 -2.50
N VAL A 104 -9.36 6.33 -3.72
CA VAL A 104 -9.73 5.39 -4.78
C VAL A 104 -9.21 5.94 -6.10
N HIS A 105 -8.17 5.31 -6.64
CA HIS A 105 -7.64 5.62 -7.96
C HIS A 105 -8.07 4.53 -8.95
N HIS A 106 -8.84 4.94 -9.95
CA HIS A 106 -9.30 4.05 -11.01
C HIS A 106 -8.16 3.67 -11.97
N THR A 107 -7.21 4.60 -12.19
CA THR A 107 -6.05 4.39 -13.05
C THR A 107 -4.78 4.90 -12.39
N LYS A 108 -3.63 4.49 -12.91
CA LYS A 108 -2.32 4.98 -12.46
C LYS A 108 -2.21 6.49 -12.67
N GLU A 109 -2.63 6.98 -13.84
CA GLU A 109 -2.54 8.40 -14.20
C GLU A 109 -3.37 9.29 -13.27
N GLN A 110 -4.53 8.79 -12.81
CA GLN A 110 -5.31 9.48 -11.78
C GLN A 110 -4.52 9.54 -10.47
N GLY A 111 -3.94 8.41 -10.05
CA GLY A 111 -3.18 8.34 -8.80
C GLY A 111 -1.94 9.23 -8.80
N ASP A 112 -1.11 9.13 -9.84
CA ASP A 112 0.07 9.98 -10.02
C ASP A 112 -0.31 11.47 -9.95
N LYS A 113 -1.43 11.84 -10.59
CA LYS A 113 -1.92 13.22 -10.59
C LYS A 113 -2.42 13.68 -9.21
N GLU A 114 -3.19 12.85 -8.50
CA GLU A 114 -3.70 13.19 -7.17
C GLU A 114 -2.59 13.28 -6.12
N GLU A 115 -1.52 12.48 -6.26
CA GLU A 115 -0.30 12.62 -5.47
C GLU A 115 0.46 13.91 -5.80
N GLU A 116 0.69 14.22 -7.10
CA GLU A 116 1.36 15.47 -7.51
C GLU A 116 0.60 16.74 -7.08
N ASP A 117 -0.74 16.70 -7.12
CA ASP A 117 -1.60 17.82 -6.73
C ASP A 117 -1.77 17.91 -5.18
N GLY A 118 -1.20 16.98 -4.40
CA GLY A 118 -1.29 16.95 -2.93
C GLY A 118 -2.70 16.61 -2.41
N ILE A 119 -3.50 15.89 -3.20
CA ILE A 119 -4.85 15.44 -2.87
C ILE A 119 -4.79 14.10 -2.11
N ASP A 120 -3.86 13.23 -2.50
CA ASP A 120 -3.64 11.91 -1.91
C ASP A 120 -2.57 11.92 -0.82
N GLU A 121 -2.80 12.69 0.24
CA GLU A 121 -1.88 12.82 1.37
C GLU A 121 -2.33 12.01 2.58
N ALA A 122 -1.36 11.39 3.26
CA ALA A 122 -1.60 10.69 4.52
C ALA A 122 -2.29 11.61 5.54
N PRO A 123 -3.29 11.12 6.27
CA PRO A 123 -3.95 11.93 7.27
C PRO A 123 -3.03 12.22 8.47
N GLU A 124 -3.05 13.45 8.98
CA GLU A 124 -2.17 13.89 10.09
C GLU A 124 -2.20 13.00 11.35
N TRP A 125 -3.30 12.27 11.60
CA TRP A 125 -3.37 11.38 12.75
C TRP A 125 -2.50 10.12 12.61
N ALA A 126 -2.16 9.71 11.39
CA ALA A 126 -1.32 8.54 11.13
C ALA A 126 0.16 8.80 11.45
N GLU A 127 0.57 10.07 11.50
CA GLU A 127 1.92 10.51 11.87
C GLU A 127 2.13 10.61 13.38
N LYS A 128 1.06 10.49 14.17
CA LYS A 128 1.13 10.62 15.63
C LYS A 128 1.89 9.44 16.23
N SER A 129 2.83 9.75 17.12
CA SER A 129 3.52 8.76 17.92
C SER A 129 2.56 7.99 18.83
N LYS A 130 3.03 6.84 19.32
CA LYS A 130 2.32 6.06 20.33
C LYS A 130 1.96 6.90 21.56
N GLU A 131 2.89 7.71 22.05
CA GLU A 131 2.68 8.56 23.23
C GLU A 131 1.55 9.58 23.01
N GLU A 132 1.52 10.22 21.84
CA GLU A 132 0.47 11.17 21.48
C GLU A 132 -0.91 10.51 21.40
N ASN A 133 -0.97 9.33 20.79
CA ASN A 133 -2.22 8.56 20.65
C ASN A 133 -2.72 8.03 22.01
N GLU A 134 -1.83 7.65 22.93
CA GLU A 134 -2.16 7.29 24.32
C GLU A 134 -2.65 8.50 25.11
N LYS A 135 -1.97 9.64 25.01
CA LYS A 135 -2.36 10.90 25.66
C LYS A 135 -3.71 11.40 25.16
N ALA A 136 -4.03 11.19 23.88
CA ALA A 136 -5.33 11.47 23.29
C ALA A 136 -6.43 10.46 23.69
N GLY A 137 -6.08 9.37 24.38
CA GLY A 137 -7.02 8.33 24.79
C GLY A 137 -7.50 7.41 23.66
N LEU A 138 -6.86 7.48 22.48
CA LEU A 138 -7.19 6.67 21.30
C LEU A 138 -6.65 5.24 21.43
N VAL A 139 -5.56 5.06 22.18
CA VAL A 139 -5.00 3.76 22.55
C VAL A 139 -5.03 3.62 24.07
N LYS A 140 -5.56 2.50 24.56
CA LYS A 140 -5.62 2.19 25.99
C LYS A 140 -4.75 0.98 26.28
N LEU A 141 -3.74 1.15 27.13
CA LEU A 141 -2.83 0.08 27.56
C LEU A 141 -3.51 -0.93 28.52
N SER A 142 -4.61 -0.54 29.15
CA SER A 142 -5.36 -1.39 30.07
C SER A 142 -6.86 -1.18 29.91
N GLY A 143 -7.56 -2.25 29.55
CA GLY A 143 -9.01 -2.38 29.56
C GLY A 143 -9.36 -3.87 29.45
N LYS A 144 -10.20 -4.38 30.36
CA LYS A 144 -10.79 -5.71 30.18
C LYS A 144 -11.64 -5.67 28.91
N TYR A 145 -11.35 -6.58 27.97
CA TYR A 145 -12.13 -6.82 26.76
C TYR A 145 -13.55 -7.27 27.11
#